data_AF-A0A3L6R3Q8-F1
#
_entry.id   AF-A0A3L6R3Q8-F1
#
_cell.length_a   1.000
_cell.length_b   1.000
_cell.length_c   1.000
_cell.angle_alpha   90.00
_cell.angle_beta   90.00
_cell.angle_gamma   90.00
#
_symmetry.space_group_name_H-M   'P 1'
#
loop_
_entity.id
_entity.type
_entity.pdbx_description
1 polymer ?
#
loop_
_entity_poly.entity_id
_entity_poly.type
_entity_poly.pdbx_seq_one_letter_code
_entity_poly.pdbx_strand_id
1 'polypeptide(L)'
;MARFFNTTLPYWDPRARYCTEGYRDLLFPLDDIGHGREGEPASFDMEHEMSFEGLIGMLRSWSAVATAKQWGLDLLGERVVKELEEWGGAFAGAKGDLQGLPAGRHPPRADD
;
A
#
# COMPACT_ATOMS: atom_id res chain seq x y z
N MET A 1 7.51 1.19 -3.62
CA MET A 1 6.73 1.03 -2.37
C MET A 1 6.59 -0.42 -1.88
N ALA A 2 6.15 -1.38 -2.71
CA ALA A 2 5.94 -2.78 -2.29
C ALA A 2 7.18 -3.43 -1.62
N ARG A 3 8.40 -3.13 -2.10
CA ARG A 3 9.65 -3.60 -1.49
C ARG A 3 9.80 -3.16 -0.03
N PHE A 4 9.49 -1.91 0.29
CA PHE A 4 9.56 -1.40 1.66
C PHE A 4 8.47 -2.01 2.53
N PHE A 5 7.25 -2.15 2.01
CA PHE A 5 6.17 -2.83 2.75
C PHE A 5 6.58 -4.24 3.18
N ASN A 6 7.21 -5.02 2.28
CA ASN A 6 7.65 -6.38 2.58
C ASN A 6 8.69 -6.45 3.71
N THR A 7 9.53 -5.43 3.89
CA THR A 7 10.50 -5.41 5.00
C THR A 7 9.82 -5.17 6.34
N THR A 8 8.62 -4.58 6.35
CA THR A 8 7.83 -4.36 7.57
C THR A 8 7.07 -5.61 8.03
N LEU A 9 6.73 -6.54 7.12
CA LEU A 9 5.91 -7.74 7.39
C LEU A 9 6.29 -8.52 8.67
N PRO A 10 7.58 -8.77 8.96
CA PRO A 10 7.98 -9.53 10.16
C PRO A 10 7.68 -8.84 11.50
N TYR A 11 7.39 -7.53 11.49
CA TYR A 11 7.19 -6.72 12.69
C TYR A 11 5.73 -6.33 12.92
N TRP A 12 4.82 -6.74 12.03
CA TRP A 12 3.39 -6.55 12.24
C TRP A 12 2.89 -7.49 13.33
N ASP A 13 1.94 -7.00 14.13
CA ASP A 13 1.19 -7.87 15.05
C ASP A 13 0.46 -8.95 14.22
N PRO A 14 0.52 -10.24 14.60
CA PRO A 14 -0.19 -11.31 13.90
C PRO A 14 -1.70 -11.04 13.72
N ARG A 15 -2.32 -10.25 14.61
CA ARG A 15 -3.73 -9.85 14.51
C ARG A 15 -3.98 -8.84 13.38
N ALA A 16 -2.95 -8.09 12.98
CA ALA A 16 -3.03 -7.17 11.84
C ALA A 16 -2.99 -7.90 10.49
N ARG A 17 -2.79 -9.23 10.47
CA ARG A 17 -2.75 -10.05 9.25
C ARG A 17 -3.98 -9.82 8.37
N TYR A 18 -5.17 -9.80 8.97
CA TYR A 18 -6.41 -9.54 8.25
C TYR A 18 -6.39 -8.17 7.55
N CYS A 19 -5.88 -7.14 8.22
CA CYS A 19 -5.75 -5.81 7.61
C CYS A 19 -4.74 -5.80 6.47
N THR A 20 -3.58 -6.47 6.64
CA THR A 20 -2.51 -6.49 5.63
C THR A 20 -2.86 -7.36 4.41
N GLU A 21 -3.69 -8.38 4.58
CA GLU A 21 -4.18 -9.27 3.52
C GLU A 21 -5.49 -8.78 2.89
N GLY A 22 -6.02 -7.64 3.36
CA GLY A 22 -7.22 -7.02 2.81
C GLY A 22 -8.50 -7.80 3.13
N TYR A 23 -8.58 -8.41 4.32
CA TYR A 23 -9.76 -9.10 4.86
C TYR A 23 -10.32 -10.26 4.02
N ARG A 24 -9.55 -10.79 3.06
CA ARG A 24 -10.00 -11.87 2.17
C ARG A 24 -10.37 -13.15 2.89
N ASP A 25 -9.59 -13.53 3.91
CA ASP A 25 -9.83 -14.76 4.67
C ASP A 25 -10.65 -14.53 5.95
N LEU A 26 -11.23 -13.33 6.12
CA LEU A 26 -12.05 -13.03 7.29
C LEU A 26 -13.48 -13.56 7.06
N LEU A 27 -13.87 -14.56 7.85
CA LEU A 27 -15.26 -15.03 7.87
C LEU A 27 -16.16 -13.92 8.40
N PHE A 28 -17.08 -13.45 7.58
CA PHE A 28 -17.95 -12.31 7.92
C PHE A 28 -19.41 -12.79 8.05
N PRO A 29 -20.02 -12.72 9.25
CA PRO A 29 -21.31 -13.37 9.53
C PRO A 29 -22.53 -12.57 9.04
N LEU A 30 -22.34 -11.56 8.19
CA LEU A 30 -23.39 -10.67 7.69
C LEU A 30 -23.43 -10.72 6.16
N ASP A 31 -24.60 -10.47 5.59
CA ASP A 31 -24.78 -10.45 4.13
C ASP A 31 -24.00 -9.31 3.46
N ASP A 32 -23.52 -9.59 2.24
CA ASP A 32 -22.78 -8.62 1.43
C ASP A 32 -23.64 -7.42 1.01
N ILE A 33 -23.13 -6.21 1.21
CA ILE A 33 -23.86 -4.95 0.95
C ILE A 33 -23.55 -4.31 -0.42
N GLY A 34 -23.00 -5.07 -1.37
CA GLY A 34 -22.78 -4.61 -2.76
C GLY A 34 -21.45 -3.91 -3.04
N HIS A 35 -20.50 -3.91 -2.09
CA HIS A 35 -19.14 -3.38 -2.26
C HIS A 35 -18.08 -4.49 -2.18
N GLY A 36 -18.35 -5.61 -2.86
CA GLY A 36 -17.57 -6.85 -2.79
C GLY A 36 -18.37 -8.00 -2.18
N ARG A 37 -17.70 -9.14 -2.03
CA ARG A 37 -18.25 -10.32 -1.36
C ARG A 37 -17.23 -10.95 -0.40
N GLU A 38 -17.66 -11.81 0.50
CA GLU A 38 -16.75 -12.64 1.31
C GLU A 38 -15.71 -13.33 0.41
N GLY A 39 -14.42 -13.26 0.76
CA GLY A 39 -13.31 -13.76 -0.06
C GLY A 39 -12.81 -12.80 -1.14
N GLU A 40 -13.66 -11.88 -1.62
CA GLU A 40 -13.37 -10.96 -2.73
C GLU A 40 -13.90 -9.54 -2.44
N PRO A 41 -13.28 -8.81 -1.49
CA PRO A 41 -13.64 -7.43 -1.20
C PRO A 41 -13.34 -6.52 -2.40
N ALA A 42 -14.16 -5.50 -2.62
CA ALA A 42 -13.93 -4.55 -3.71
C ALA A 42 -12.65 -3.72 -3.47
N SER A 43 -11.91 -3.49 -4.55
CA SER A 43 -10.70 -2.68 -4.55
C SER A 43 -11.04 -1.21 -4.77
N PHE A 44 -10.57 -0.35 -3.87
CA PHE A 44 -10.66 1.10 -4.01
C PHE A 44 -9.28 1.71 -3.78
N ASP A 45 -8.90 2.64 -4.64
CA ASP A 45 -7.66 3.40 -4.50
C ASP A 45 -7.96 4.74 -3.81
N MET A 46 -7.10 5.12 -2.86
CA MET A 46 -7.16 6.43 -2.21
C MET A 46 -5.95 7.25 -2.64
N GLU A 47 -6.21 8.33 -3.37
CA GLU A 47 -5.17 9.27 -3.78
C GLU A 47 -4.95 10.32 -2.70
N HIS A 48 -3.69 10.58 -2.37
CA HIS A 48 -3.32 11.62 -1.41
C HIS A 48 -1.99 12.25 -1.81
N GLU A 49 -1.98 13.57 -1.99
CA GLU A 49 -0.76 14.34 -2.26
C GLU A 49 -0.14 14.80 -0.94
N MET A 50 1.12 14.40 -0.70
CA MET A 50 1.90 14.83 0.46
C MET A 50 3.35 15.09 0.07
N SER A 51 4.04 15.91 0.87
CA SER A 51 5.48 16.11 0.71
C SER A 51 6.24 14.81 1.02
N PHE A 52 7.48 14.71 0.53
CA PHE A 52 8.34 13.57 0.84
C PHE A 52 8.56 13.43 2.36
N GLU A 53 8.77 14.54 3.06
CA GLU A 53 8.85 14.54 4.52
C GLU A 53 7.56 14.03 5.17
N GLY A 54 6.40 14.43 4.65
CA GLY A 54 5.09 13.93 5.08
C GLY A 54 4.96 12.40 4.90
N LEU A 55 5.43 11.86 3.77
CA LEU A 55 5.47 10.42 3.51
C LEU A 55 6.35 9.70 4.53
N ILE A 56 7.56 10.21 4.80
CA ILE A 56 8.44 9.62 5.82
C ILE A 56 7.82 9.70 7.21
N GLY A 57 7.16 10.81 7.55
CA GLY A 57 6.40 10.96 8.80
C GLY A 57 5.29 9.93 8.94
N MET A 58 4.52 9.71 7.87
CA MET A 58 3.48 8.69 7.83
C MET A 58 4.06 7.27 7.99
N LEU A 59 5.15 6.94 7.31
CA LEU A 59 5.76 5.61 7.44
C LEU A 59 6.31 5.37 8.86
N ARG A 60 6.78 6.40 9.55
CA ARG A 60 7.21 6.32 10.96
C ARG A 60 6.05 6.06 11.92
N SER A 61 4.81 6.41 11.56
CA SER A 61 3.64 6.16 12.41
C SER A 61 3.12 4.72 12.29
N TRP A 62 3.64 3.92 11.35
CA TRP A 62 3.25 2.53 11.20
C TRP A 62 3.71 1.71 12.41
N SER A 63 2.79 0.89 12.94
CA SER A 63 3.05 0.05 14.12
C SER A 63 4.23 -0.91 13.89
N ALA A 64 4.38 -1.46 12.69
CA ALA A 64 5.50 -2.33 12.34
C ALA A 64 6.86 -1.60 12.34
N VAL A 65 6.90 -0.35 11.87
CA VAL A 65 8.13 0.46 11.89
C VAL A 65 8.51 0.84 13.32
N ALA A 66 7.51 1.22 14.13
CA ALA A 66 7.73 1.47 15.55
C ALA A 66 8.22 0.22 16.29
N THR A 67 7.66 -0.95 15.99
CA THR A 67 8.05 -2.24 16.60
C THR A 67 9.46 -2.64 16.21
N ALA A 68 9.82 -2.56 14.93
CA ALA A 68 11.19 -2.83 14.47
C ALA A 68 12.21 -1.94 15.19
N LYS A 69 11.88 -0.66 15.36
CA LYS A 69 12.73 0.29 16.09
C LYS A 69 12.90 -0.08 17.56
N GLN A 70 11.86 -0.59 18.23
CA GLN A 70 11.97 -1.12 19.59
C GLN A 70 12.92 -2.32 19.68
N TRP A 71 13.04 -3.11 18.61
CA TRP A 71 13.97 -4.22 18.51
C TRP A 71 15.38 -3.79 18.05
N GLY A 72 15.63 -2.49 17.94
CA GLY A 72 16.93 -1.92 17.54
C GLY A 72 17.16 -1.89 16.03
N LEU A 73 16.14 -2.19 15.21
CA LEU A 73 16.23 -2.18 13.76
C LEU A 73 15.54 -0.94 13.18
N ASP A 74 16.32 0.00 12.66
CA ASP A 74 15.79 1.18 12.00
C ASP A 74 15.47 0.91 10.53
N LEU A 75 14.21 0.54 10.25
CA LEU A 75 13.72 0.30 8.89
C LEU A 75 13.71 1.56 8.02
N LEU A 76 13.68 2.74 8.64
CA LEU A 76 13.72 4.05 7.96
C LEU A 76 15.04 4.78 8.23
N GLY A 77 16.15 4.02 8.30
CA GLY A 77 17.49 4.60 8.38
C GLY A 77 17.86 5.38 7.12
N GLU A 78 18.92 6.19 7.21
CA GLU A 78 19.35 7.13 6.16
C GLU A 78 19.42 6.51 4.75
N ARG A 79 19.96 5.29 4.64
CA ARG A 79 20.05 4.60 3.33
C ARG A 79 18.67 4.37 2.72
N VAL A 80 17.71 3.89 3.50
CA VAL A 80 16.36 3.59 3.00
C VAL A 80 15.61 4.86 2.68
N VAL A 81 15.77 5.91 3.50
CA VAL A 81 15.18 7.23 3.21
C VAL A 81 15.74 7.79 1.91
N LYS A 82 17.06 7.71 1.69
CA LYS A 82 17.67 8.17 0.44
C LYS A 82 17.18 7.37 -0.77
N GLU A 83 17.06 6.04 -0.66
CA GLU A 83 16.48 5.20 -1.72
C GLU A 83 15.02 5.59 -2.04
N LEU A 84 14.24 5.95 -1.01
CA LEU A 84 12.85 6.42 -1.20
C LEU A 84 12.80 7.80 -1.86
N GLU A 85 13.75 8.68 -1.54
CA GLU A 85 13.86 10.00 -2.15
C GLU A 85 14.24 9.89 -3.64
N GLU A 86 15.22 9.05 -3.97
CA GLU A 86 15.63 8.75 -5.35
C GLU A 86 14.47 8.12 -6.14
N TRP A 87 13.71 7.22 -5.52
CA TRP A 87 12.47 6.69 -6.10
C TRP A 87 11.48 7.82 -6.40
N GLY A 88 11.18 8.69 -5.44
CA GLY A 88 10.26 9.81 -5.63
C GLY A 88 10.72 10.79 -6.72
N GLY A 89 12.03 11.05 -6.82
CA GLY A 89 12.63 11.89 -7.85
C GLY A 89 12.49 11.31 -9.26
N ALA A 90 12.61 9.99 -9.41
CA ALA A 90 12.38 9.32 -10.70
C ALA A 90 10.93 9.44 -11.19
N PHE A 91 9.95 9.45 -10.27
CA PHE A 91 8.54 9.65 -10.62
C PHE A 91 8.20 11.12 -10.91
N ALA A 92 8.90 12.08 -10.30
CA ALA A 92 8.71 13.51 -10.59
C ALA A 92 9.11 13.89 -12.04
N GLY A 93 10.02 13.14 -12.67
CA GLY A 93 10.40 13.30 -14.08
C GLY A 93 9.32 12.87 -15.08
N ALA A 94 8.27 12.18 -14.63
CA ALA A 94 7.15 11.72 -15.46
C ALA A 94 5.89 12.60 -15.33
N LYS A 95 6.00 13.81 -14.77
CA LYS A 95 4.91 14.81 -14.74
C LYS A 95 4.72 15.60 -16.04
N GLY A 96 5.42 15.23 -17.12
CA GLY A 96 5.05 15.62 -18.48
C GLY A 96 4.19 14.51 -19.10
N ASP A 97 2.96 14.84 -19.52
CA ASP A 97 2.09 14.00 -20.34
C ASP A 97 1.25 12.92 -19.61
N LEU A 98 0.45 13.33 -18.63
CA LEU A 98 -0.73 12.57 -18.18
C LEU A 98 -2.08 13.20 -18.58
N GLN A 99 -2.08 14.04 -19.62
CA GLN A 99 -3.29 14.40 -20.36
C GLN A 99 -3.37 13.53 -21.62
N GLY A 100 -3.80 12.26 -21.49
CA GLY A 100 -4.01 11.44 -22.68
C GLY A 100 -4.22 9.94 -22.52
N LEU A 101 -4.35 9.37 -21.33
CA LEU A 101 -4.67 7.94 -21.22
C LEU A 101 -6.19 7.72 -21.38
N PRO A 102 -6.67 7.02 -22.43
CA PRO A 102 -8.08 6.70 -22.54
C PRO A 102 -8.47 5.72 -21.43
N ALA A 103 -9.60 6.01 -20.78
CA ALA A 103 -10.23 5.16 -19.77
C ALA A 103 -10.23 3.70 -20.23
N GLY A 104 -9.71 2.83 -19.35
CA GLY A 104 -9.51 1.41 -19.60
C GLY A 104 -10.74 0.74 -20.22
N ARG A 105 -10.60 0.30 -21.46
CA ARG A 105 -11.55 -0.62 -22.10
C ARG A 105 -11.35 -2.00 -21.48
N HIS A 106 -12.38 -2.50 -20.82
CA HIS A 106 -12.50 -3.90 -20.43
C HIS A 106 -12.49 -4.78 -21.70
N PRO A 107 -11.65 -5.84 -21.80
CA PRO A 107 -11.75 -6.79 -22.92
C PRO A 107 -13.05 -7.60 -22.78
N PRO A 108 -13.79 -7.88 -23.88
CA PRO A 108 -15.02 -8.64 -23.80
C PRO A 108 -14.74 -10.05 -23.25
N ARG A 109 -15.60 -10.48 -22.33
CA ARG A 109 -15.66 -11.86 -21.82
C ARG A 109 -16.04 -12.76 -23.00
N ALA A 110 -15.24 -13.78 -23.28
CA ALA A 110 -15.62 -14.81 -24.23
C ALA A 110 -16.68 -15.70 -23.56
N ASP A 111 -17.82 -15.87 -24.24
CA ASP A 111 -18.86 -16.84 -23.89
C ASP A 111 -18.36 -18.27 -24.13
N ASP A 112 -18.62 -19.16 -23.17
CA ASP A 112 -18.90 -20.59 -23.34
C ASP A 112 -19.77 -21.06 -22.16
#